data_AF-A0A6H0WK00-F1
#
_entry.id   AF-A0A6H0WK00-F1
#
_cell.length_a   1.000
_cell.length_b   1.000
_cell.length_c   1.000
_cell.angle_alpha   90.00
_cell.angle_beta   90.00
_cell.angle_gamma   90.00
#
_symmetry.space_group_name_H-M   'P 1'
#
loop_
_entity.id
_entity.type
_entity.pdbx_description
1 polymer ?
#
loop_
_entity_poly.entity_id
_entity_poly.type
_entity_poly.pdbx_seq_one_letter_code
_entity_poly.pdbx_strand_id
1 'polypeptide(L)'
;MEKHKDVLLEQVQEFELVFEKYFKAFMEYLKGGILKDSEYVFNHPTLFQLSNKLQVVYLKLPAYLRKRLMELEFEVFLHCNNVVDFYSFRIFLLENQRFQRTSTIAERVTSEIDLAKLLIENGTFETYIKLPKRNFEFYREQAQYKIMNELYEKRLESEKNKEISAQNYAVNESGNGLENDKELPKKDDFFDTAMEKVGRAGTILDSADNIVGKTFNLIKALTNIGKLF
;
A
#
# COMPACT_ATOMS: atom_id res chain seq x y z
N MET A 1 2.86 23.32 30.51
CA MET A 1 1.91 23.13 29.39
C MET A 1 2.62 23.26 28.04
N GLU A 2 3.35 24.35 27.77
CA GLU A 2 4.12 24.51 26.51
C GLU A 2 5.09 23.37 26.21
N LYS A 3 5.92 22.96 27.19
CA LYS A 3 6.87 21.86 26.99
C LYS A 3 6.23 20.52 26.56
N HIS A 4 4.99 20.24 26.97
CA HIS A 4 4.28 19.02 26.54
C HIS A 4 3.71 19.18 25.12
N LYS A 5 3.25 20.38 24.77
CA LYS A 5 2.78 20.71 23.42
C LYS A 5 3.92 20.58 22.41
N ASP A 6 5.11 21.10 22.75
CA ASP A 6 6.28 21.08 21.85
C ASP A 6 6.76 19.67 21.58
N VAL A 7 6.88 18.83 22.63
CA VAL A 7 7.26 17.41 22.49
C VAL A 7 6.25 16.65 21.63
N LEU A 8 4.96 16.91 21.83
CA LEU A 8 3.90 16.26 21.07
C LEU A 8 3.95 16.66 19.59
N LEU A 9 4.13 17.94 19.31
CA LEU A 9 4.25 18.45 17.95
C LEU A 9 5.48 17.85 17.24
N GLU A 10 6.62 17.80 17.93
CA GLU A 10 7.87 17.19 17.43
C GLU A 10 7.66 15.72 17.07
N GLN A 11 6.97 14.94 17.91
CA GLN A 11 6.67 13.54 17.62
C GLN A 11 5.80 13.36 16.37
N VAL A 12 4.79 14.22 16.20
CA VAL A 12 3.90 14.16 15.02
C VAL A 12 4.65 14.58 13.75
N GLN A 13 5.50 15.60 13.83
CA GLN A 13 6.36 16.05 12.71
C GLN A 13 7.42 15.00 12.34
N GLU A 14 8.04 14.35 13.34
CA GLU A 14 8.97 13.24 13.10
C GLU A 14 8.26 12.09 12.36
N PHE A 15 7.04 11.75 12.79
CA PHE A 15 6.22 10.73 12.13
C PHE A 15 5.89 11.10 10.69
N GLU A 16 5.40 12.31 10.45
CA GLU A 16 5.07 12.84 9.11
C GLU A 16 6.27 12.71 8.16
N LEU A 17 7.43 13.22 8.57
CA LEU A 17 8.65 13.21 7.77
C LEU A 17 9.10 11.78 7.42
N VAL A 18 9.01 10.85 8.37
CA VAL A 18 9.38 9.45 8.13
C VAL A 18 8.37 8.77 7.22
N PHE A 19 7.08 9.02 7.42
CA PHE A 19 6.01 8.46 6.59
C PHE A 19 6.11 8.93 5.15
N GLU A 20 6.36 10.22 4.89
CA GLU A 20 6.54 10.76 3.53
C GLU A 20 7.73 10.11 2.82
N LYS A 21 8.88 10.01 3.51
CA LYS A 21 10.08 9.36 2.96
C LYS A 21 9.83 7.89 2.67
N TYR A 22 9.20 7.19 3.61
CA TYR A 22 8.80 5.80 3.47
C TYR A 22 7.89 5.62 2.26
N PHE A 23 6.82 6.41 2.16
CA PHE A 23 5.83 6.29 1.12
C PHE A 23 6.44 6.59 -0.25
N LYS A 24 7.31 7.59 -0.36
CA LYS A 24 8.06 7.86 -1.59
C LYS A 24 8.90 6.65 -2.02
N ALA A 25 9.72 6.11 -1.13
CA ALA A 25 10.55 4.93 -1.40
C ALA A 25 9.69 3.69 -1.75
N PHE A 26 8.54 3.54 -1.09
CA PHE A 26 7.61 2.47 -1.36
C PHE A 26 7.00 2.59 -2.76
N MET A 27 6.64 3.79 -3.19
CA MET A 27 6.11 4.04 -4.53
C MET A 27 7.17 3.84 -5.62
N GLU A 28 8.42 4.22 -5.36
CA GLU A 28 9.57 3.92 -6.22
C GLU A 28 9.77 2.40 -6.36
N TYR A 29 9.70 1.68 -5.24
CA TYR A 29 9.77 0.21 -5.23
C TYR A 29 8.62 -0.44 -6.03
N LEU A 30 7.38 0.05 -5.90
CA LEU A 30 6.26 -0.43 -6.70
C LEU A 30 6.45 -0.15 -8.21
N LYS A 31 6.98 1.03 -8.58
CA LYS A 31 7.22 1.42 -9.98
C LYS A 31 8.22 0.54 -10.71
N GLY A 32 9.14 -0.13 -10.02
CA GLY A 32 10.17 -0.96 -10.66
C GLY A 32 9.67 -2.15 -11.49
N GLY A 33 8.36 -2.42 -11.53
CA GLY A 33 7.75 -3.58 -12.22
C GLY A 33 8.19 -4.95 -11.69
N ILE A 34 7.45 -6.02 -12.03
CA ILE A 34 7.93 -7.39 -11.83
C ILE A 34 8.95 -7.66 -12.95
N LEU A 35 10.22 -7.38 -12.69
CA LEU A 35 11.31 -7.67 -13.63
C LEU A 35 11.65 -9.17 -13.56
N LYS A 36 12.08 -9.74 -14.69
CA LYS A 36 12.37 -11.17 -14.85
C LYS A 36 13.66 -11.64 -14.14
N ASP A 37 14.44 -10.72 -13.59
CA ASP A 37 15.67 -11.03 -12.87
C ASP A 37 15.40 -11.39 -11.41
N SER A 38 16.40 -12.02 -10.76
CA SER A 38 16.36 -12.47 -9.36
C SER A 38 15.67 -11.47 -8.42
N GLU A 39 14.71 -11.97 -7.64
CA GLU A 39 13.82 -11.22 -6.73
C GLU A 39 14.57 -10.32 -5.73
N TYR A 40 15.86 -10.62 -5.51
CA TYR A 40 16.75 -9.96 -4.56
C TYR A 40 17.61 -8.85 -5.18
N VAL A 41 17.62 -8.70 -6.50
CA VAL A 41 18.42 -7.68 -7.22
C VAL A 41 17.87 -6.26 -6.98
N PHE A 42 16.59 -6.13 -6.65
CA PHE A 42 15.92 -4.86 -6.31
C PHE A 42 15.73 -4.67 -4.81
N ASN A 43 16.71 -5.13 -4.02
CA ASN A 43 16.80 -4.74 -2.62
C ASN A 43 16.75 -3.20 -2.57
N HIS A 44 15.77 -2.62 -1.89
CA HIS A 44 15.67 -1.19 -1.64
C HIS A 44 16.08 -0.92 -0.18
N PRO A 45 17.38 -1.00 0.20
CA PRO A 45 17.87 -0.84 1.58
C PRO A 45 17.19 0.28 2.36
N THR A 46 16.99 1.42 1.69
CA THR A 46 16.35 2.61 2.24
C THR A 46 14.90 2.35 2.65
N LEU A 47 14.14 1.54 1.92
CA LEU A 47 12.74 1.21 2.22
C LEU A 47 12.64 0.39 3.50
N PHE A 48 13.52 -0.59 3.69
CA PHE A 48 13.52 -1.41 4.92
C PHE A 48 13.92 -0.59 6.14
N GLN A 49 14.95 0.23 6.02
CA GLN A 49 15.35 1.15 7.09
C GLN A 49 14.20 2.11 7.44
N LEU A 50 13.52 2.66 6.43
CA LEU A 50 12.37 3.52 6.63
C LEU A 50 11.18 2.77 7.23
N SER A 51 10.95 1.50 6.86
CA SER A 51 9.86 0.69 7.42
C SER A 51 10.03 0.47 8.93
N ASN A 52 11.24 0.13 9.36
CA ASN A 52 11.56 -0.03 10.78
C ASN A 52 11.44 1.31 11.51
N LYS A 53 11.97 2.38 10.91
CA LYS A 53 11.85 3.73 11.49
C LYS A 53 10.39 4.14 11.63
N LEU A 54 9.55 3.87 10.62
CA LEU A 54 8.13 4.17 10.62
C LEU A 54 7.40 3.49 11.78
N GLN A 55 7.69 2.22 12.04
CA GLN A 55 7.13 1.50 13.19
C GLN A 55 7.54 2.16 14.52
N VAL A 56 8.82 2.55 14.66
CA VAL A 56 9.33 3.22 15.85
C VAL A 56 8.63 4.57 16.07
N VAL A 57 8.56 5.44 15.05
CA VAL A 57 7.93 6.76 15.20
C VAL A 57 6.43 6.66 15.38
N TYR A 58 5.77 5.65 14.78
CA TYR A 58 4.36 5.37 15.03
C TYR A 58 4.10 5.07 16.51
N LEU A 59 4.95 4.27 17.17
CA LEU A 59 4.81 3.95 18.59
C LEU A 59 4.98 5.17 19.51
N LYS A 60 5.68 6.22 19.07
CA LYS A 60 5.83 7.47 19.83
C LYS A 60 4.57 8.35 19.80
N LEU A 61 3.71 8.20 18.79
CA LEU A 61 2.49 9.00 18.67
C LEU A 61 1.53 8.77 19.83
N PRO A 62 0.66 9.73 20.18
CA PRO A 62 -0.40 9.51 21.17
C PRO A 62 -1.33 8.36 20.80
N ALA A 63 -1.80 7.63 21.82
CA ALA A 63 -2.68 6.48 21.64
C ALA A 63 -3.94 6.77 20.79
N TYR A 64 -4.55 7.95 20.96
CA TYR A 64 -5.74 8.33 20.17
C TYR A 64 -5.42 8.55 18.69
N LEU A 65 -4.27 9.15 18.37
CA LEU A 65 -3.80 9.33 17.00
C LEU A 65 -3.48 7.98 16.37
N ARG A 66 -2.75 7.11 17.08
CA ARG A 66 -2.49 5.73 16.62
C ARG A 66 -3.78 4.99 16.31
N LYS A 67 -4.77 5.03 17.21
CA LYS A 67 -6.07 4.39 17.01
C LYS A 67 -6.76 4.92 15.75
N ARG A 68 -6.80 6.23 15.55
CA ARG A 68 -7.44 6.83 14.37
C ARG A 68 -6.70 6.47 13.09
N LEU A 69 -5.36 6.45 13.09
CA LEU A 69 -4.59 5.95 11.94
C LEU A 69 -4.93 4.49 11.59
N MET A 70 -5.11 3.60 12.57
CA MET A 70 -5.57 2.22 12.31
C MET A 70 -7.01 2.15 11.76
N GLU A 71 -7.87 3.11 12.12
CA GLU A 71 -9.20 3.23 11.49
C GLU A 71 -9.11 3.66 10.02
N LEU A 72 -7.98 4.25 9.58
CA LEU A 72 -7.69 4.60 8.19
C LEU A 72 -7.05 3.45 7.39
N GLU A 73 -6.89 2.27 7.98
CA GLU A 73 -6.11 1.16 7.40
C GLU A 73 -4.59 1.42 7.34
N PHE A 74 -4.03 2.24 8.23
CA PHE A 74 -2.59 2.53 8.27
C PHE A 74 -1.71 1.29 8.47
N GLU A 75 -2.26 0.20 9.02
CA GLU A 75 -1.59 -1.11 9.14
C GLU A 75 -1.00 -1.62 7.81
N VAL A 76 -1.56 -1.19 6.67
CA VAL A 76 -1.03 -1.49 5.33
C VAL A 76 0.43 -1.02 5.16
N PHE A 77 0.90 -0.04 5.92
CA PHE A 77 2.29 0.43 5.85
C PHE A 77 3.20 -0.12 6.96
N LEU A 78 2.66 -0.89 7.91
CA LEU A 78 3.40 -1.36 9.09
C LEU A 78 3.74 -2.86 9.04
N HIS A 79 3.15 -3.61 8.11
CA HIS A 79 3.23 -5.08 8.13
C HIS A 79 4.53 -5.66 7.55
N CYS A 80 5.32 -4.87 6.80
CA CYS A 80 6.58 -5.33 6.23
C CYS A 80 7.78 -4.71 6.97
N ASN A 81 8.75 -5.54 7.37
CA ASN A 81 10.04 -5.10 7.92
C ASN A 81 11.26 -5.80 7.28
N ASN A 82 11.03 -6.70 6.34
CA ASN A 82 12.08 -7.47 5.65
C ASN A 82 11.78 -7.60 4.15
N VAL A 83 12.80 -7.99 3.39
CA VAL A 83 12.76 -8.06 1.92
C VAL A 83 11.67 -8.99 1.39
N VAL A 84 11.51 -10.15 2.03
CA VAL A 84 10.58 -11.21 1.59
C VAL A 84 9.13 -10.74 1.71
N ASP A 85 8.79 -10.08 2.81
CA ASP A 85 7.46 -9.54 3.04
C ASP A 85 7.13 -8.42 2.04
N PHE A 86 8.09 -7.52 1.77
CA PHE A 86 7.91 -6.47 0.78
C PHE A 86 7.69 -7.01 -0.63
N TYR A 87 8.41 -8.08 -1.00
CA TYR A 87 8.24 -8.73 -2.30
C TYR A 87 6.83 -9.34 -2.42
N SER A 88 6.42 -10.11 -1.40
CA SER A 88 5.09 -10.72 -1.35
C SER A 88 3.98 -9.68 -1.41
N PHE A 89 4.13 -8.59 -0.65
CA PHE A 89 3.16 -7.51 -0.62
C PHE A 89 3.08 -6.77 -1.96
N ARG A 90 4.22 -6.54 -2.62
CA ARG A 90 4.28 -5.93 -3.95
C ARG A 90 3.53 -6.76 -4.99
N ILE A 91 3.74 -8.07 -5.02
CA ILE A 91 2.99 -8.99 -5.90
C ILE A 91 1.49 -8.82 -5.67
N PHE A 92 1.06 -8.92 -4.40
CA PHE A 92 -0.34 -8.75 -4.04
C PHE A 92 -0.92 -7.42 -4.53
N LEU A 93 -0.21 -6.30 -4.33
CA LEU A 93 -0.72 -4.99 -4.75
C LEU A 93 -0.84 -4.85 -6.27
N LEU A 94 0.14 -5.37 -7.01
CA LEU A 94 0.19 -5.26 -8.47
C LEU A 94 -0.85 -6.18 -9.14
N GLU A 95 -0.91 -7.45 -8.75
CA GLU A 95 -1.84 -8.42 -9.32
C GLU A 95 -3.32 -8.06 -9.05
N ASN A 96 -3.59 -7.42 -7.90
CA ASN A 96 -4.95 -7.07 -7.47
C ASN A 96 -5.33 -5.61 -7.75
N GLN A 97 -4.48 -4.88 -8.49
CA GLN A 97 -4.70 -3.47 -8.85
C GLN A 97 -5.01 -2.57 -7.62
N ARG A 98 -4.38 -2.86 -6.47
CA ARG A 98 -4.67 -2.18 -5.20
C ARG A 98 -3.92 -0.86 -4.99
N PHE A 99 -3.11 -0.47 -5.97
CA PHE A 99 -2.32 0.76 -5.95
C PHE A 99 -3.14 2.00 -5.58
N GLN A 100 -4.26 2.27 -6.27
CA GLN A 100 -5.09 3.45 -6.02
C GLN A 100 -5.61 3.49 -4.59
N ARG A 101 -5.93 2.33 -4.03
CA ARG A 101 -6.43 2.20 -2.68
C ARG A 101 -5.33 2.46 -1.65
N THR A 102 -4.15 1.90 -1.85
CA THR A 102 -2.98 2.17 -1.00
C THR A 102 -2.63 3.66 -1.01
N SER A 103 -2.67 4.32 -2.18
CA SER A 103 -2.48 5.78 -2.25
C SER A 103 -3.59 6.55 -1.54
N THR A 104 -4.85 6.11 -1.66
CA THR A 104 -5.97 6.73 -0.94
C THR A 104 -5.79 6.64 0.58
N ILE A 105 -5.27 5.52 1.08
CA ILE A 105 -4.95 5.36 2.51
C ILE A 105 -3.86 6.35 2.92
N ALA A 106 -2.79 6.49 2.14
CA ALA A 106 -1.72 7.45 2.42
C ALA A 106 -2.23 8.89 2.51
N GLU A 107 -3.06 9.32 1.57
CA GLU A 107 -3.66 10.67 1.59
C GLU A 107 -4.53 10.91 2.83
N ARG A 108 -5.30 9.90 3.23
CA ARG A 108 -6.12 9.98 4.45
C ARG A 108 -5.26 10.11 5.71
N VAL A 109 -4.14 9.40 5.74
CA VAL A 109 -3.17 9.43 6.84
C VAL A 109 -2.55 10.82 6.94
N THR A 110 -2.04 11.38 5.84
CA THR A 110 -1.52 12.76 5.79
C THR A 110 -2.55 13.77 6.29
N SER A 111 -3.79 13.69 5.79
CA SER A 111 -4.87 14.58 6.22
C SER A 111 -5.20 14.46 7.72
N GLU A 112 -5.01 13.28 8.33
CA GLU A 112 -5.23 13.07 9.76
C GLU A 112 -4.07 13.61 10.60
N ILE A 113 -2.84 13.50 10.10
CA ILE A 113 -1.64 14.11 10.70
C ILE A 113 -1.78 15.63 10.72
N ASP A 114 -2.20 16.24 9.61
CA ASP A 114 -2.41 17.69 9.50
C ASP A 114 -3.48 18.17 10.50
N LEU A 115 -4.57 17.44 10.63
CA LEU A 115 -5.60 17.73 11.62
C LEU A 115 -5.05 17.64 13.05
N ALA A 116 -4.24 16.62 13.34
CA ALA A 116 -3.61 16.47 14.65
C ALA A 116 -2.68 17.66 14.96
N LYS A 117 -1.82 18.06 14.01
CA LYS A 117 -0.94 19.24 14.13
C LYS A 117 -1.74 20.50 14.42
N LEU A 118 -2.80 20.78 13.66
CA LEU A 118 -3.67 21.93 13.88
C LEU A 118 -4.28 21.93 15.30
N LEU A 119 -4.73 20.79 15.80
CA LEU A 119 -5.29 20.70 17.15
C LEU A 119 -4.23 20.89 18.24
N ILE A 120 -3.00 20.41 18.03
CA ILE A 120 -1.87 20.61 18.94
C ILE A 120 -1.48 22.09 18.98
N GLU A 121 -1.33 22.72 17.81
CA GLU A 121 -1.00 24.14 17.66
C GLU A 121 -2.05 25.02 18.34
N ASN A 122 -3.33 24.70 18.20
CA ASN A 122 -4.44 25.40 18.85
C ASN A 122 -4.66 25.00 20.32
N GLY A 123 -3.85 24.10 20.89
CA GLY A 123 -3.97 23.68 22.29
C GLY A 123 -5.25 22.88 22.62
N THR A 124 -5.88 22.29 21.61
CA THR A 124 -7.16 21.57 21.71
C THR A 124 -7.02 20.07 21.42
N PHE A 125 -5.79 19.54 21.38
CA PHE A 125 -5.53 18.13 21.09
C PHE A 125 -6.26 17.15 22.01
N GLU A 126 -6.52 17.50 23.27
CA GLU A 126 -7.31 16.65 24.19
C GLU A 126 -8.75 16.41 23.70
N THR A 127 -9.27 17.31 22.87
CA THR A 127 -10.61 17.16 22.27
C THR A 127 -10.62 16.26 21.04
N TYR A 128 -9.46 15.84 20.55
CA TYR A 128 -9.30 14.99 19.37
C TYR A 128 -10.08 13.67 19.46
N ILE A 129 -10.22 13.11 20.67
CA ILE A 129 -11.03 11.91 20.94
C ILE A 129 -12.52 12.11 20.64
N LYS A 130 -13.01 13.35 20.66
CA LYS A 130 -14.44 13.67 20.44
C LYS A 130 -14.81 13.73 18.96
N LEU A 131 -13.83 13.65 18.06
CA LEU A 131 -14.12 13.62 16.63
C LEU A 131 -14.90 12.34 16.27
N PRO A 132 -15.93 12.46 15.42
CA PRO A 132 -16.68 11.30 14.98
C PRO A 132 -15.78 10.32 14.24
N LYS A 133 -16.15 9.03 14.30
CA LYS A 133 -15.55 8.01 13.46
C LYS A 133 -15.85 8.35 12.01
N ARG A 134 -14.82 8.34 11.15
CA ARG A 134 -15.01 8.59 9.72
C ARG A 134 -15.70 7.39 9.09
N ASN A 135 -16.80 7.64 8.41
CA ASN A 135 -17.40 6.67 7.48
C ASN A 135 -16.76 6.92 6.11
N PHE A 136 -15.96 5.99 5.59
CA PHE A 136 -15.34 6.12 4.26
C PHE A 136 -16.21 5.61 3.12
N GLU A 137 -17.33 4.98 3.45
CA GLU A 137 -18.25 4.32 2.52
C GLU A 137 -19.51 5.16 2.26
N PHE A 138 -19.63 6.35 2.88
CA PHE A 138 -20.85 7.18 2.79
C PHE A 138 -21.24 7.59 1.36
N TYR A 139 -20.30 7.52 0.41
CA TYR A 139 -20.49 7.87 -1.00
C TYR A 139 -20.33 6.66 -1.94
N ARG A 140 -20.24 5.43 -1.41
CA ARG A 140 -19.97 4.24 -2.22
C ARG A 140 -21.16 3.29 -2.21
N GLU A 141 -21.47 2.74 -3.38
CA GLU A 141 -22.57 1.77 -3.56
C GLU A 141 -22.24 0.40 -2.96
N GLN A 142 -20.95 0.06 -2.79
CA GLN A 142 -20.50 -1.21 -2.22
C GLN A 142 -19.45 -0.97 -1.13
N ALA A 143 -19.58 -1.72 -0.04
CA ALA A 143 -18.60 -1.74 1.05
C ALA A 143 -17.26 -2.27 0.55
N GLN A 144 -16.15 -1.62 0.94
CA GLN A 144 -14.81 -2.09 0.57
C GLN A 144 -14.21 -2.92 1.69
N TYR A 145 -13.87 -4.16 1.36
CA TYR A 145 -13.15 -5.08 2.24
C TYR A 145 -11.77 -4.55 2.57
N LYS A 146 -11.31 -4.49 3.82
CA LYS A 146 -9.96 -3.95 4.15
C LYS A 146 -8.82 -4.64 3.37
N ILE A 147 -7.80 -3.89 2.95
CA ILE A 147 -6.66 -4.45 2.17
C ILE A 147 -6.01 -5.62 2.92
N MET A 148 -5.77 -5.46 4.22
CA MET A 148 -5.14 -6.50 5.03
C MET A 148 -6.01 -7.75 5.19
N ASN A 149 -7.34 -7.61 5.15
CA ASN A 149 -8.25 -8.76 5.19
C ASN A 149 -8.19 -9.52 3.86
N GLU A 150 -8.17 -8.80 2.73
CA GLU A 150 -8.04 -9.41 1.41
C GLU A 150 -6.72 -10.21 1.28
N LEU A 151 -5.62 -9.67 1.82
CA LEU A 151 -4.33 -10.37 1.85
C LEU A 151 -4.42 -11.69 2.64
N TYR A 152 -5.11 -11.68 3.78
CA TYR A 152 -5.28 -12.86 4.62
C TYR A 152 -6.17 -13.93 3.96
N GLU A 153 -7.28 -13.54 3.36
CA GLU A 153 -8.18 -14.46 2.65
C GLU A 153 -7.50 -15.12 1.45
N LYS A 154 -6.75 -14.35 0.65
CA LYS A 154 -5.98 -14.91 -0.47
C LYS A 154 -4.91 -15.90 -0.02
N ARG A 155 -4.28 -15.64 1.13
CA ARG A 155 -3.36 -16.60 1.73
C ARG A 155 -4.07 -17.91 2.08
N LEU A 156 -5.24 -17.84 2.73
CA LEU A 156 -6.03 -19.03 3.07
C LEU A 156 -6.49 -19.81 1.83
N GLU A 157 -6.90 -19.13 0.76
CA GLU A 157 -7.24 -19.78 -0.51
C GLU A 157 -6.03 -20.48 -1.13
N SER A 158 -4.85 -19.85 -1.10
CA SER A 158 -3.61 -20.45 -1.60
C SER A 158 -3.17 -21.68 -0.80
N GLU A 159 -3.37 -21.66 0.53
CA GLU A 159 -3.06 -22.78 1.43
C GLU A 159 -4.02 -23.96 1.19
N LYS A 160 -5.33 -23.70 1.07
CA LYS A 160 -6.32 -24.72 0.69
C LYS A 160 -6.01 -25.35 -0.67
N ASN A 161 -5.66 -24.55 -1.67
CA ASN A 161 -5.31 -25.07 -3.01
C ASN A 161 -4.03 -25.92 -2.98
N LYS A 162 -3.07 -25.61 -2.11
CA LYS A 162 -1.87 -26.44 -1.88
C LYS A 162 -2.19 -27.75 -1.16
N GLU A 163 -3.09 -27.74 -0.17
CA GLU A 163 -3.56 -28.96 0.50
C GLU A 163 -4.32 -29.89 -0.45
N ILE A 164 -5.19 -29.33 -1.31
CA ILE A 164 -5.91 -30.10 -2.34
C ILE A 164 -4.93 -30.67 -3.37
N SER A 165 -3.91 -29.90 -3.78
CA SER A 165 -2.84 -30.37 -4.65
C SER A 165 -2.05 -31.52 -4.00
N ALA A 166 -1.61 -31.37 -2.74
CA ALA A 166 -0.87 -32.39 -2.01
C ALA A 166 -1.69 -33.67 -1.79
N GLN A 167 -3.00 -33.55 -1.53
CA GLN A 167 -3.92 -34.69 -1.47
C GLN A 167 -4.04 -35.40 -2.83
N ASN A 168 -4.08 -34.66 -3.94
CA ASN A 168 -4.10 -35.25 -5.28
C ASN A 168 -2.78 -35.93 -5.66
N TYR A 169 -1.63 -35.44 -5.19
CA TYR A 169 -0.34 -36.12 -5.35
C TYR A 169 -0.25 -37.40 -4.50
N ALA A 170 -0.75 -37.38 -3.27
CA ALA A 170 -0.80 -38.59 -2.41
C ALA A 170 -1.76 -39.67 -2.96
N VAL A 171 -2.82 -39.29 -3.66
CA VAL A 171 -3.75 -40.23 -4.33
C VAL A 171 -3.14 -40.79 -5.63
N ASN A 172 -2.30 -40.01 -6.33
CA ASN A 172 -1.65 -40.45 -7.58
C ASN A 172 -0.40 -41.33 -7.40
N GLU A 173 0.21 -41.40 -6.21
CA GLU A 173 1.29 -42.37 -5.93
C GLU A 173 0.80 -43.83 -5.81
N SER A 174 -0.51 -44.07 -5.89
CA SER A 174 -1.11 -45.42 -5.91
C SER A 174 -1.65 -45.84 -7.30
N GLY A 175 -1.40 -45.05 -8.35
CA GLY A 175 -1.90 -45.34 -9.71
C GLY A 175 -0.82 -45.15 -10.76
N ASN A 176 -0.53 -46.23 -11.49
CA ASN A 176 0.40 -46.29 -12.63
C ASN A 176 0.23 -45.12 -13.62
N GLY A 177 1.36 -44.72 -14.21
CA GLY A 177 1.52 -43.48 -14.95
C GLY A 177 0.80 -43.39 -16.30
N LEU A 178 0.81 -42.17 -16.83
CA LEU A 178 0.94 -41.83 -18.25
C LEU A 178 1.13 -40.31 -18.36
N GLU A 179 2.17 -39.92 -19.09
CA GLU A 179 2.45 -38.55 -19.51
C GLU A 179 1.24 -37.93 -20.21
N ASN A 180 1.04 -36.62 -20.02
CA ASN A 180 0.34 -35.80 -20.99
C ASN A 180 0.97 -34.40 -21.00
N ASP A 181 1.62 -34.10 -22.11
CA ASP A 181 2.05 -32.77 -22.53
C ASP A 181 0.90 -31.77 -22.37
N LYS A 182 1.13 -30.70 -21.61
CA LYS A 182 0.25 -29.52 -21.61
C LYS A 182 0.98 -28.37 -22.28
N GLU A 183 0.37 -27.89 -23.36
CA GLU A 183 0.72 -26.71 -24.13
C GLU A 183 1.06 -25.52 -23.23
N LEU A 184 2.17 -24.84 -23.55
CA LEU A 184 2.57 -23.57 -22.94
C LEU A 184 1.50 -22.49 -23.21
N PRO A 185 1.03 -21.76 -22.19
CA PRO A 185 0.07 -20.69 -22.40
C PRO A 185 0.71 -19.52 -23.16
N LYS A 186 -0.08 -18.94 -24.07
CA LYS A 186 0.28 -17.81 -24.93
C LYS A 186 0.78 -16.61 -24.12
N LYS A 187 1.76 -15.93 -24.69
CA LYS A 187 2.42 -14.71 -24.16
C LYS A 187 1.39 -13.57 -24.10
N ASP A 188 0.98 -13.19 -22.90
CA ASP A 188 -0.02 -12.12 -22.68
C ASP A 188 0.58 -10.71 -22.89
N ASP A 189 -0.03 -9.96 -23.82
CA ASP A 189 0.20 -8.53 -24.13
C ASP A 189 -0.19 -7.56 -22.98
N PHE A 190 -0.52 -8.10 -21.80
CA PHE A 190 -0.91 -7.36 -20.60
C PHE A 190 0.23 -6.49 -20.04
N PHE A 191 1.46 -7.00 -20.08
CA PHE A 191 2.62 -6.37 -19.46
C PHE A 191 3.11 -5.14 -20.22
N ASP A 192 3.07 -5.19 -21.55
CA ASP A 192 3.42 -4.05 -22.40
C ASP A 192 2.44 -2.89 -22.17
N THR A 193 1.16 -3.21 -22.01
CA THR A 193 0.09 -2.25 -21.71
C THR A 193 0.22 -1.64 -20.29
N ALA A 194 0.66 -2.42 -19.30
CA ALA A 194 0.89 -1.93 -17.94
C ALA A 194 2.15 -1.04 -17.84
N MET A 195 3.23 -1.41 -18.54
CA MET A 195 4.47 -0.62 -18.59
C MET A 195 4.30 0.70 -19.34
N GLU A 196 3.49 0.74 -20.41
CA GLU A 196 3.15 1.98 -21.12
C GLU A 196 2.39 2.97 -20.21
N LYS A 197 1.48 2.46 -19.37
CA LYS A 197 0.72 3.26 -18.39
C LYS A 197 1.60 3.82 -17.27
N VAL A 198 2.59 3.07 -16.81
CA VAL A 198 3.56 3.52 -15.78
C VAL A 198 4.56 4.53 -16.36
N GLY A 199 5.02 4.34 -17.59
CA GLY A 199 5.93 5.27 -18.29
C GLY A 199 5.32 6.66 -18.50
N ARG A 200 4.05 6.73 -18.90
CA ARG A 200 3.33 8.02 -19.04
C ARG A 200 3.02 8.70 -17.71
N ALA A 201 2.83 7.94 -16.64
CA ALA A 201 2.66 8.51 -15.29
C ALA A 201 3.96 9.13 -14.76
N GLY A 202 5.12 8.59 -15.14
CA GLY A 202 6.44 9.11 -14.76
C GLY A 202 6.74 10.49 -15.34
N THR A 203 6.51 10.69 -16.64
CA THR A 203 6.79 11.96 -17.34
C THR A 203 5.87 13.12 -16.93
N ILE A 204 4.68 12.83 -16.39
CA ILE A 204 3.71 13.86 -15.98
C ILE A 204 3.99 14.36 -14.55
N LEU A 205 4.59 13.53 -13.69
CA LEU A 205 4.96 13.90 -12.30
C LEU A 205 6.09 14.93 -12.21
N ASP A 206 6.91 15.05 -13.26
CA ASP A 206 8.01 16.01 -13.37
C ASP A 206 7.55 17.39 -13.86
N SER A 207 6.27 17.55 -14.26
CA SER A 207 5.76 18.77 -14.91
C SER A 207 4.92 19.70 -14.03
N ALA A 208 4.82 19.46 -12.71
CA ALA A 208 3.98 20.26 -11.82
C ALA A 208 4.61 20.53 -10.44
N ASP A 209 4.41 21.75 -9.92
CA ASP A 209 5.10 22.23 -8.71
C ASP A 209 4.45 21.81 -7.37
N ASN A 210 3.26 21.19 -7.35
CA ASN A 210 2.66 20.65 -6.11
C ASN A 210 1.85 19.35 -6.31
N ILE A 211 1.61 18.61 -5.21
CA ILE A 211 0.94 17.30 -5.17
C ILE A 211 -0.52 17.34 -5.69
N VAL A 212 -1.29 18.39 -5.41
CA VAL A 212 -2.65 18.59 -5.94
C VAL A 212 -2.62 18.71 -7.46
N GLY A 213 -1.67 19.47 -8.01
CA GLY A 213 -1.47 19.57 -9.47
C GLY A 213 -1.01 18.25 -10.09
N LYS A 214 -0.13 17.52 -9.39
CA LYS A 214 0.35 16.19 -9.81
C LYS A 214 -0.79 15.17 -9.84
N THR A 215 -1.65 15.14 -8.84
CA THR A 215 -2.79 14.21 -8.74
C THR A 215 -3.88 14.53 -9.77
N PHE A 216 -4.19 15.82 -10.01
CA PHE A 216 -5.15 16.22 -11.04
C PHE A 216 -4.68 15.88 -12.46
N ASN A 217 -3.38 16.09 -12.74
CA ASN A 217 -2.79 15.72 -14.03
C ASN A 217 -2.69 14.21 -14.23
N LEU A 218 -2.43 13.44 -13.16
CA LEU A 218 -2.44 11.97 -13.20
C LEU A 218 -3.85 11.43 -13.51
N ILE A 219 -4.89 11.99 -12.88
CA ILE A 219 -6.29 11.61 -13.11
C ILE A 219 -6.71 11.95 -14.55
N LYS A 220 -6.32 13.13 -15.08
CA LYS A 220 -6.65 13.56 -16.44
C LYS A 220 -5.97 12.71 -17.53
N ALA A 221 -4.73 12.28 -17.28
CA ALA A 221 -4.00 11.37 -18.16
C ALA A 221 -4.59 9.95 -18.20
N LEU A 222 -5.14 9.49 -17.07
CA LEU A 222 -5.79 8.18 -16.95
C LEU A 222 -7.25 8.17 -17.46
N THR A 223 -7.95 9.31 -17.44
CA THR A 223 -9.37 9.41 -17.84
C THR A 223 -9.61 9.58 -19.35
N ASN A 224 -8.69 10.18 -20.11
CA ASN A 224 -8.84 10.29 -21.58
C ASN A 224 -8.73 8.96 -22.35
N ILE A 225 -8.49 7.84 -21.64
CA ILE A 225 -8.32 6.50 -22.21
C ILE A 225 -9.63 5.70 -22.18
N GLY A 226 -10.69 6.24 -21.57
CA GLY A 226 -12.01 5.57 -21.46
C GLY A 226 -12.94 5.67 -22.68
N LYS A 227 -12.49 6.23 -23.80
CA LYS A 227 -13.26 6.25 -25.07
C LYS A 227 -12.53 5.47 -26.16
N LEU A 228 -12.50 4.15 -26.04
CA LEU A 228 -12.24 3.22 -27.14
C LEU A 228 -12.63 1.80 -26.69
N PHE A 229 -13.91 1.65 -26.37
CA PHE A 229 -14.69 0.42 -26.52
C PHE A 229 -16.07 0.83 -27.00
#